data_AF-A0A9E4HQG3-F1
#
_entry.id   AF-A0A9E4HQG3-F1
#
_cell.length_a   1.000
_cell.length_b   1.000
_cell.length_c   1.000
_cell.angle_alpha   90.00
_cell.angle_beta   90.00
_cell.angle_gamma   90.00
#
_symmetry.space_group_name_H-M   'P 1'
#
loop_
_entity.id
_entity.type
_entity.pdbx_description
1 polymer ?
#
loop_
_entity_poly.entity_id
_entity_poly.type
_entity_poly.pdbx_seq_one_letter_code
_entity_poly.pdbx_strand_id
1 'polypeptide(L)'
;WEGDTLVVDVTDFNGKNWFDRAGNFHTDALRLEERFTPISADAFLYEVTVDDPNVFTRPWRMAMPIYRRLEPNMTVLEYPCIEFAEEFLYGHLRKEPLVTRWEGETMIVDITRKIPPGDALYDWYRK
;
A
#
# COMPACT_ATOMS: atom_id res chain seq x y z
N TRP A 1 -18.65 -0.87 17.65
CA TRP A 1 -18.64 -2.23 18.18
C TRP A 1 -20.05 -2.78 18.15
N GLU A 2 -20.23 -4.00 17.66
CA GLU A 2 -21.48 -4.76 17.67
C GLU A 2 -21.19 -6.16 18.20
N GLY A 3 -21.58 -6.45 19.45
CA GLY A 3 -21.17 -7.69 20.11
C GLY A 3 -19.65 -7.80 20.22
N ASP A 4 -19.10 -8.86 19.64
CA ASP A 4 -17.65 -9.14 19.55
C ASP A 4 -16.99 -8.55 18.30
N THR A 5 -17.76 -7.89 17.44
CA THR A 5 -17.29 -7.38 16.14
C THR A 5 -16.91 -5.90 16.24
N LEU A 6 -15.68 -5.58 15.85
CA LEU A 6 -15.27 -4.20 15.61
C LEU A 6 -15.86 -3.76 14.27
N VAL A 7 -16.70 -2.74 14.29
CA VAL A 7 -17.28 -2.12 13.10
C VAL A 7 -16.61 -0.75 12.93
N VAL A 8 -16.04 -0.51 11.77
CA VAL A 8 -15.30 0.71 11.41
C VAL A 8 -15.96 1.32 10.19
N ASP A 9 -16.28 2.60 10.29
CA ASP A 9 -16.76 3.41 9.16
C ASP A 9 -15.57 4.22 8.64
N VAL A 10 -15.18 3.97 7.40
CA VAL A 10 -14.04 4.63 6.75
C VAL A 10 -14.56 5.62 5.72
N THR A 11 -14.19 6.88 5.91
CA THR A 11 -14.63 8.03 5.12
C THR A 11 -13.44 8.92 4.76
N ASP A 12 -13.72 10.07 4.14
CA ASP A 12 -12.75 11.15 3.89
C ASP A 12 -11.57 10.74 2.99
N PHE A 13 -11.86 9.89 2.01
CA PHE A 13 -10.92 9.59 0.94
C PHE A 13 -10.68 10.84 0.07
N ASN A 14 -9.46 11.00 -0.43
CA ASN A 14 -9.10 12.12 -1.29
C ASN A 14 -9.17 11.79 -2.79
N GLY A 15 -9.49 10.54 -3.15
CA GLY A 15 -9.58 10.05 -4.54
C GLY A 15 -8.27 10.04 -5.32
N LYS A 16 -7.11 10.16 -4.66
CA LYS A 16 -5.79 10.26 -5.34
C LYS A 16 -5.01 8.93 -5.40
N ASN A 17 -5.43 7.93 -4.63
CA ASN A 17 -4.81 6.60 -4.63
C ASN A 17 -5.61 5.62 -5.50
N TRP A 18 -4.98 4.49 -5.81
CA TRP A 18 -5.69 3.37 -6.46
C TRP A 18 -6.61 2.66 -5.46
N PHE A 19 -7.72 2.11 -5.97
CA PHE A 19 -8.66 1.31 -5.21
C PHE A 19 -8.08 -0.07 -4.87
N ASP A 20 -7.42 -0.70 -5.84
CA ASP A 20 -6.80 -2.00 -5.67
C ASP A 20 -5.48 -2.11 -6.45
N ARG A 21 -4.84 -3.28 -6.33
CA ARG A 21 -3.55 -3.57 -6.98
C ARG A 21 -3.66 -3.78 -8.49
N ALA A 22 -4.87 -3.92 -9.04
CA ALA A 22 -5.08 -4.01 -10.48
C ALA A 22 -5.14 -2.62 -11.14
N GLY A 23 -5.14 -1.55 -10.36
CA GLY A 23 -5.22 -0.18 -10.86
C GLY A 23 -6.67 0.27 -11.11
N ASN A 24 -7.66 -0.37 -10.48
CA ASN A 24 -9.01 0.18 -10.44
C ASN A 24 -9.01 1.47 -9.59
N PHE A 25 -9.99 2.33 -9.81
CA PHE A 25 -10.08 3.64 -9.16
C PHE A 25 -11.32 3.75 -8.26
N HIS A 26 -11.28 4.73 -7.35
CA HIS A 26 -12.41 5.19 -6.55
C HIS A 26 -12.39 6.72 -6.50
N THR A 27 -13.49 7.33 -6.06
CA THR A 27 -13.58 8.77 -5.83
C THR A 27 -13.41 9.11 -4.34
N ASP A 28 -13.51 10.40 -4.03
CA ASP A 28 -13.62 10.92 -2.67
C ASP A 28 -14.98 10.58 -2.01
N ALA A 29 -15.97 10.15 -2.80
CA ALA A 29 -17.25 9.65 -2.30
C ALA A 29 -17.21 8.20 -1.81
N LEU A 30 -16.05 7.53 -1.86
CA LEU A 30 -15.89 6.18 -1.32
C LEU A 30 -16.21 6.16 0.17
N ARG A 31 -17.01 5.19 0.58
CA ARG A 31 -17.24 4.84 1.97
C ARG A 31 -17.09 3.34 2.13
N LEU A 32 -16.40 2.94 3.19
CA LEU A 32 -16.26 1.53 3.57
C LEU A 32 -16.88 1.31 4.93
N GLU A 33 -17.73 0.30 5.06
CA GLU A 33 -18.07 -0.26 6.37
C GLU A 33 -17.29 -1.56 6.52
N GLU A 34 -16.26 -1.53 7.36
CA GLU A 34 -15.40 -2.67 7.65
C GLU A 34 -15.82 -3.33 8.97
N ARG A 35 -15.84 -4.65 8.98
CA ARG A 35 -16.24 -5.47 10.12
C ARG A 35 -15.15 -6.51 10.39
N PHE A 36 -14.64 -6.50 11.62
CA PHE A 36 -13.59 -7.39 12.08
C PHE A 36 -14.15 -8.24 13.23
N THR A 37 -14.41 -9.52 12.94
CA THR A 37 -14.96 -10.47 13.91
C THR A 37 -13.91 -11.52 14.26
N PRO A 38 -13.42 -11.60 15.51
CA PRO A 38 -12.50 -12.65 15.92
C PRO A 38 -13.10 -14.04 15.68
N ILE A 39 -12.33 -14.94 15.04
CA ILE A 39 -12.75 -16.35 14.86
C ILE A 39 -11.85 -17.32 15.63
N SER A 40 -10.63 -16.91 15.97
CA SER A 40 -9.71 -17.61 16.87
C SER A 40 -8.73 -16.63 17.51
N ALA A 41 -7.80 -17.10 18.35
CA ALA A 41 -6.73 -16.26 18.89
C ALA A 41 -5.79 -15.70 17.81
N ASP A 42 -5.82 -16.28 16.61
CA ASP A 42 -4.84 -16.06 15.55
C ASP A 42 -5.45 -15.60 14.21
N ALA A 43 -6.78 -15.53 14.13
CA ALA A 43 -7.50 -15.15 12.92
C ALA A 43 -8.79 -14.38 13.23
N PHE A 44 -9.19 -13.54 12.28
CA PHE A 44 -10.48 -12.84 12.26
C PHE A 44 -11.13 -12.98 10.89
N LEU A 45 -12.45 -12.97 10.87
CA LEU A 45 -13.22 -12.76 9.65
C LEU A 45 -13.26 -11.26 9.38
N TYR A 46 -12.75 -10.85 8.22
CA TYR A 46 -12.88 -9.51 7.71
C TYR A 46 -14.00 -9.46 6.69
N GLU A 47 -14.93 -8.53 6.86
CA GLU A 47 -15.98 -8.25 5.91
C GLU A 47 -15.99 -6.75 5.62
N VAL A 48 -16.20 -6.36 4.37
CA VAL A 48 -16.30 -4.94 4.00
C VAL A 48 -17.41 -4.74 2.99
N THR A 49 -18.24 -3.74 3.26
CA THR A 49 -19.17 -3.18 2.27
C THR A 49 -18.49 -1.98 1.63
N VAL A 50 -18.36 -2.01 0.31
CA VAL A 50 -17.78 -0.96 -0.51
C VAL A 50 -18.92 -0.18 -1.16
N ASP A 51 -18.96 1.13 -0.94
CA ASP A 51 -19.92 2.03 -1.55
C ASP A 51 -19.22 3.25 -2.16
N ASP A 52 -19.31 3.39 -3.48
CA ASP A 52 -18.93 4.59 -4.20
C ASP A 52 -19.93 4.77 -5.37
N PRO A 53 -20.93 5.66 -5.23
CA PRO A 53 -21.98 5.82 -6.22
C PRO A 53 -21.51 6.43 -7.55
N ASN A 54 -20.30 7.00 -7.58
CA ASN A 54 -19.72 7.58 -8.79
C ASN A 54 -18.95 6.55 -9.63
N VAL A 55 -18.64 5.38 -9.06
CA VAL A 55 -17.83 4.33 -9.71
C VAL A 55 -18.60 3.02 -9.83
N PHE A 56 -19.25 2.57 -8.76
CA PHE A 56 -19.94 1.30 -8.72
C PHE A 56 -21.44 1.45 -8.96
N THR A 57 -22.04 0.51 -9.69
CA THR A 57 -23.49 0.52 -9.98
C THR A 57 -24.36 0.25 -8.76
N ARG A 58 -23.78 -0.34 -7.70
CA ARG A 58 -24.40 -0.59 -6.41
C ARG A 58 -23.33 -0.89 -5.35
N PRO A 59 -23.63 -0.69 -4.05
CA PRO A 59 -22.80 -1.21 -3.00
C PRO A 59 -22.63 -2.73 -3.11
N TRP A 60 -21.46 -3.23 -2.78
CA TRP A 60 -21.16 -4.65 -2.79
C TRP A 60 -20.29 -5.03 -1.59
N ARG A 61 -20.29 -6.32 -1.27
CA ARG A 61 -19.61 -6.84 -0.08
C ARG A 61 -18.61 -7.90 -0.46
N MET A 62 -17.47 -7.91 0.23
CA MET A 62 -16.57 -9.06 0.27
C MET A 62 -16.30 -9.50 1.69
N ALA A 63 -15.90 -10.76 1.84
CA ALA A 63 -15.52 -11.37 3.09
C ALA A 63 -14.34 -12.31 2.89
N MET A 64 -13.38 -12.28 3.79
CA MET A 64 -12.25 -13.21 3.80
C MET A 64 -11.70 -13.41 5.22
N PRO A 65 -11.20 -14.60 5.55
CA PRO A 65 -10.44 -14.80 6.77
C PRO A 65 -9.07 -14.14 6.63
N ILE A 66 -8.69 -13.33 7.61
CA ILE A 66 -7.34 -12.80 7.77
C ILE A 66 -6.72 -13.52 8.97
N TYR A 67 -5.57 -14.13 8.73
CA TYR A 67 -4.90 -14.98 9.71
C TYR A 67 -3.41 -14.65 9.76
N ARG A 68 -2.81 -14.79 10.94
CA ARG A 68 -1.35 -14.84 11.03
C ARG A 68 -0.87 -16.17 10.48
N ARG A 69 0.36 -16.22 9.97
CA ARG A 69 1.02 -17.49 9.62
C ARG A 69 1.14 -18.35 10.90
N LEU A 70 0.56 -19.56 10.86
CA LEU A 70 0.37 -20.43 12.05
C LEU A 70 1.43 -21.53 12.15
N GLU A 71 2.36 -21.58 11.21
CA GLU A 71 3.39 -22.61 11.18
C GLU A 71 4.28 -22.53 12.44
N PRO A 72 4.64 -23.66 13.06
CA PRO A 72 5.56 -23.67 14.19
C PRO A 72 6.87 -22.94 13.85
N ASN A 73 7.36 -22.09 14.76
CA ASN A 73 8.59 -21.30 14.61
C ASN A 73 8.56 -20.24 13.50
N MET A 74 7.39 -19.81 13.02
CA MET A 74 7.33 -18.71 12.05
C MET A 74 7.76 -17.38 12.70
N THR A 75 8.79 -16.75 12.15
CA THR A 75 9.25 -15.40 12.48
C THR A 75 8.72 -14.37 11.47
N VAL A 76 8.77 -13.08 11.81
CA VAL A 76 8.60 -12.03 10.79
C VAL A 76 9.74 -12.19 9.78
N LEU A 77 9.39 -12.40 8.51
CA LEU A 77 10.39 -12.49 7.45
C LEU A 77 11.01 -11.11 7.23
N GLU A 78 12.32 -11.10 7.00
CA GLU A 78 12.96 -9.92 6.44
C GLU A 78 12.37 -9.64 5.06
N TYR A 79 11.89 -8.42 4.86
CA TYR A 79 11.53 -7.91 3.55
C TYR A 79 12.68 -7.02 3.09
N PRO A 80 13.64 -7.54 2.31
CA PRO A 80 14.73 -6.71 1.82
C PRO A 80 14.15 -5.62 0.93
N CYS A 81 14.36 -4.36 1.32
CA CYS A 81 14.09 -3.24 0.43
C CYS A 81 15.11 -3.33 -0.71
N ILE A 82 14.66 -3.71 -1.90
CA ILE A 82 15.52 -3.71 -3.08
C ILE A 82 15.70 -2.25 -3.48
N GLU A 83 16.86 -1.70 -3.14
CA GLU A 83 17.24 -0.36 -3.56
C GLU A 83 17.15 -0.28 -5.09
N PHE A 84 16.56 0.80 -5.59
CA PHE A 84 16.38 1.02 -7.03
C PHE A 84 15.53 -0.04 -7.75
N ALA A 85 14.64 -0.77 -7.05
CA ALA A 85 13.76 -1.76 -7.68
C ALA A 85 12.98 -1.21 -8.89
N GLU A 86 12.48 0.02 -8.78
CA GLU A 86 11.76 0.68 -9.88
C GLU A 86 12.69 0.98 -11.06
N GLU A 87 13.93 1.41 -10.82
CA GLU A 87 14.90 1.67 -11.88
C GLU A 87 15.37 0.36 -12.53
N PHE A 88 15.58 -0.68 -11.72
CA PHE A 88 15.95 -2.01 -12.19
C PHE A 88 14.86 -2.62 -13.07
N LEU A 89 13.59 -2.56 -12.64
CA LEU A 89 12.46 -3.18 -13.37
C LEU A 89 11.95 -2.31 -14.53
N TYR A 90 11.86 -1.00 -14.32
CA TYR A 90 11.11 -0.09 -15.19
C TYR A 90 11.93 1.11 -15.66
N GLY A 91 13.23 1.21 -15.34
CA GLY A 91 14.09 2.32 -15.76
C GLY A 91 14.06 2.57 -17.28
N HIS A 92 14.02 1.50 -18.07
CA HIS A 92 13.90 1.55 -19.53
C HIS A 92 12.57 2.12 -20.05
N LEU A 93 11.53 2.21 -19.21
CA LEU A 93 10.24 2.83 -19.52
C LEU A 93 10.16 4.29 -19.06
N ARG A 94 11.16 4.79 -18.33
CA ARG A 94 11.17 6.19 -17.88
C ARG A 94 11.35 7.11 -19.08
N LYS A 95 10.60 8.20 -19.07
CA LYS A 95 10.78 9.30 -20.03
C LYS A 95 12.21 9.86 -19.96
N GLU A 96 12.76 9.93 -18.75
CA GLU A 96 14.13 10.33 -18.46
C GLU A 96 14.79 9.21 -17.64
N PRO A 97 15.62 8.36 -18.27
CA PRO A 97 16.34 7.29 -17.57
C PRO A 97 17.30 7.85 -16.52
N LEU A 98 17.36 7.22 -15.33
CA LEU A 98 18.32 7.60 -14.29
C LEU A 98 19.62 6.81 -14.40
N VAL A 99 19.56 5.60 -14.96
CA VAL A 99 20.76 4.80 -15.23
C VAL A 99 21.60 5.47 -16.31
N THR A 100 22.83 5.87 -15.95
CA THR A 100 23.75 6.51 -16.88
C THR A 100 24.54 5.48 -17.68
N ARG A 101 24.86 4.33 -17.08
CA ARG A 101 25.51 3.19 -17.74
C ARG A 101 25.36 1.88 -16.95
N TRP A 102 25.48 0.76 -17.66
CA TRP A 102 25.57 -0.58 -17.09
C TRP A 102 26.99 -1.13 -17.23
N GLU A 103 27.48 -1.84 -16.21
CA GLU A 103 28.74 -2.59 -16.23
C GLU A 103 28.48 -4.03 -15.77
N GLY A 104 28.29 -4.94 -16.72
CA GLY A 104 27.86 -6.31 -16.43
C GLY A 104 26.49 -6.31 -15.75
N GLU A 105 26.42 -6.85 -14.54
CA GLU A 105 25.21 -6.85 -13.69
C GLU A 105 25.08 -5.59 -12.81
N THR A 106 26.01 -4.64 -12.94
CA THR A 106 26.03 -3.42 -12.12
C THR A 106 25.32 -2.28 -12.84
N MET A 107 24.38 -1.63 -12.15
CA MET A 107 23.73 -0.40 -12.58
C MET A 107 24.46 0.80 -12.00
N ILE A 108 24.90 1.74 -12.83
CA ILE A 108 25.52 3.00 -12.38
C ILE A 108 24.49 4.13 -12.51
N VAL A 109 24.17 4.76 -11.38
CA VAL A 109 23.17 5.84 -11.27
C VAL A 109 23.82 7.04 -10.59
N ASP A 110 23.84 8.18 -11.27
CA ASP A 110 24.38 9.44 -10.75
C ASP A 110 23.25 10.33 -10.20
N ILE A 111 23.02 10.28 -8.88
CA ILE A 111 21.92 11.01 -8.24
C ILE A 111 22.41 12.35 -7.71
N THR A 112 21.95 13.44 -8.32
CA THR A 112 22.15 14.80 -7.77
C THR A 112 20.87 15.30 -7.12
N ARG A 113 20.83 15.34 -5.78
CA ARG A 113 19.70 15.94 -5.04
C ARG A 113 19.87 17.45 -4.96
N LYS A 114 18.92 18.21 -5.51
CA LYS A 114 18.78 19.65 -5.21
C LYS A 114 17.88 19.81 -3.99
N ILE A 115 18.40 20.36 -2.90
CA ILE A 115 17.62 20.62 -1.68
C ILE A 115 16.84 21.93 -1.90
N PRO A 116 15.49 21.92 -1.83
CA PRO A 116 14.71 23.13 -1.98
C PRO A 116 14.99 24.13 -0.84
N PRO A 117 14.89 25.46 -1.10
CA PRO A 117 14.95 26.46 -0.05
C PRO A 117 13.78 26.25 0.94
N GLY A 118 14.09 25.98 2.21
CA GLY A 118 13.10 25.69 3.27
C GLY A 118 13.06 24.23 3.73
N ASP A 119 13.63 23.31 2.98
CA ASP A 119 13.65 21.86 3.26
C ASP A 119 14.84 21.42 4.13
N ALA A 120 15.51 22.36 4.81
CA ALA A 120 16.60 22.11 5.76
C ALA A 120 16.14 21.30 7.00
N LEU A 121 14.84 21.05 7.15
CA LEU A 121 14.26 20.19 8.19
C LEU A 121 14.65 18.70 8.02
N TYR A 122 15.13 18.30 6.84
CA TYR A 122 15.48 16.90 6.53
C TYR A 122 16.74 16.38 7.26
N ASP A 123 17.45 17.23 8.01
CA ASP A 123 18.54 16.79 8.91
C ASP A 123 18.02 16.07 10.18
N TRP A 124 16.72 16.12 10.48
CA TRP A 124 16.12 15.38 11.60
C TRP A 124 16.14 13.86 11.40
N TYR A 125 15.95 13.37 10.17
CA TYR A 125 15.90 11.93 9.84
C TYR A 125 17.28 11.23 9.93
N ARG A 126 18.35 12.00 10.17
CA ARG A 126 19.74 11.54 10.24
C ARG A 126 20.31 11.52 11.68
N LYS A 127 19.52 11.95 12.68
CA LYS A 127 19.77 11.70 14.10
C LYS A 127 18.99 10.49 14.55
#